data_AF-X1TJG2-F1
#
_entry.id   AF-X1TJG2-F1
#
_cell.length_a   1.000
_cell.length_b   1.000
_cell.length_c   1.000
_cell.angle_alpha   90.00
_cell.angle_beta   90.00
_cell.angle_gamma   90.00
#
_symmetry.space_group_name_H-M   'P 1'
#
loop_
_entity.id
_entity.type
_entity.pdbx_description
1 polymer ?
#
loop_
_entity_poly.entity_id
_entity_poly.type
_entity_poly.pdbx_seq_one_letter_code
_entity_poly.pdbx_strand_id
1 'polypeptide(L)' 'LNVGLTPLVANLFGVVTDAETGYALGGVKVTIDSLVTYTDSLGRYAFERLTPGGYTITFRKENYETVVK' A
#
# COMPACT_ATOMS: atom_id res chain seq x y z
N LEU A 1 23.56 21.53 25.74
CA LEU A 1 22.92 20.19 25.61
C LEU A 1 22.59 20.01 24.14
N ASN A 2 23.13 18.98 23.50
CA ASN A 2 22.78 18.65 22.11
C ASN A 2 21.79 17.47 22.15
N VAL A 3 20.63 17.62 21.51
CA VAL A 3 19.59 16.59 21.43
C VAL A 3 19.36 16.25 19.96
N GLY A 4 19.31 14.97 19.63
CA GLY A 4 18.92 14.47 18.31
C GLY A 4 17.48 13.97 18.33
N LEU A 5 16.70 14.34 17.32
CA LEU A 5 15.34 13.84 17.13
C LEU A 5 15.33 12.64 16.19
N THR A 6 14.56 11.62 16.52
CA THR A 6 14.27 10.51 15.61
C THR A 6 12.93 10.75 14.91
N PRO A 7 12.83 10.61 13.58
CA PRO A 7 11.57 10.76 12.88
C PRO A 7 10.59 9.67 13.32
N LEU A 8 9.34 10.06 13.59
CA LEU A 8 8.26 9.11 13.76
C LEU A 8 7.96 8.49 12.39
N VAL A 9 7.83 7.17 12.36
CA VAL A 9 7.48 6.43 11.15
C VAL A 9 6.39 5.41 11.43
N ALA A 10 5.61 5.08 10.39
CA ALA A 10 4.55 4.10 10.41
C ALA A 10 4.68 3.15 9.22
N ASN A 11 4.07 1.96 9.34
CA ASN A 11 3.96 0.99 8.25
C ASN A 11 2.49 0.91 7.81
N LEU A 12 2.27 0.83 6.50
CA LEU A 12 0.96 0.63 5.89
C LEU A 12 0.98 -0.68 5.12
N PHE A 13 0.12 -1.62 5.51
CA PHE A 13 0.05 -2.94 4.87
C PHE A 13 -1.40 -3.40 4.76
N GLY A 14 -1.64 -4.37 3.88
CA GLY A 14 -2.96 -4.92 3.67
C GLY A 14 -2.97 -6.09 2.70
N VAL A 15 -4.17 -6.54 2.36
CA VAL A 15 -4.41 -7.60 1.38
C VAL A 15 -5.40 -7.08 0.35
N VAL A 16 -5.11 -7.30 -0.93
CA VAL A 16 -6.03 -7.04 -2.03
C VAL A 16 -6.67 -8.36 -2.46
N THR A 17 -7.99 -8.38 -2.48
CA THR A 17 -8.79 -9.51 -2.95
C THR A 17 -9.70 -9.07 -4.09
N ASP A 18 -10.07 -10.03 -4.91
CA ASP A 18 -11.13 -9.90 -5.89
C ASP A 18 -12.47 -9.73 -5.17
N ALA A 19 -13.25 -8.72 -5.56
CA ALA A 19 -14.48 -8.36 -4.85
C ALA A 19 -15.64 -9.34 -5.09
N GLU A 20 -15.64 -10.05 -6.22
CA GLU A 20 -16.68 -11.01 -6.59
C GLU A 20 -16.39 -12.39 -5.99
N THR A 21 -15.14 -12.85 -6.14
CA THR A 21 -14.73 -14.21 -5.75
C THR A 21 -14.11 -14.30 -4.37
N GLY A 22 -13.62 -13.18 -3.82
CA GLY A 22 -12.88 -13.14 -2.55
C GLY A 22 -11.45 -13.68 -2.64
N TYR A 23 -10.98 -14.09 -3.82
CA TYR A 23 -9.62 -14.62 -3.98
C TYR A 23 -8.55 -13.54 -3.90
N ALA A 24 -7.40 -13.89 -3.36
CA ALA A 24 -6.26 -12.98 -3.27
C ALA A 24 -5.75 -12.57 -4.66
N LEU A 25 -5.44 -11.28 -4.84
CA LEU A 25 -4.95 -10.74 -6.10
C LEU A 25 -3.49 -10.34 -5.99
N GLY A 26 -2.61 -11.15 -6.57
CA GLY A 26 -1.21 -10.80 -6.78
C GLY A 26 -0.97 -9.91 -8.00
N GLY A 27 0.12 -9.14 -7.96
CA GLY A 27 0.51 -8.24 -9.05
C GLY A 27 -0.34 -6.97 -9.17
N VAL A 28 -1.13 -6.63 -8.16
CA VAL A 28 -1.84 -5.34 -8.11
C VAL A 28 -0.81 -4.25 -7.81
N LYS A 29 -0.74 -3.23 -8.67
CA LYS A 29 0.07 -2.04 -8.42
C LYS A 29 -0.59 -1.21 -7.34
N VAL A 30 0.09 -1.03 -6.23
CA VAL A 30 -0.35 -0.19 -5.11
C VAL A 30 0.53 1.04 -5.08
N THR A 31 -0.08 2.23 -5.08
CA THR A 31 0.64 3.51 -5.10
C THR A 31 0.16 4.39 -3.96
N ILE A 32 1.10 4.95 -3.20
CA ILE A 32 0.85 6.03 -2.24
C ILE A 32 1.80 7.19 -2.58
N ASP A 33 1.26 8.37 -2.85
CA ASP A 33 2.04 9.50 -3.38
C ASP A 33 2.96 9.09 -4.55
N SER A 34 4.29 9.13 -4.35
CA SER A 34 5.31 8.70 -5.30
C SER A 34 5.84 7.29 -5.07
N LEU A 35 5.42 6.60 -4.01
CA LEU A 35 5.87 5.26 -3.67
C LEU A 35 4.98 4.22 -4.35
N VAL A 36 5.61 3.16 -4.85
CA VAL A 36 4.95 2.07 -5.55
C VAL A 36 5.38 0.74 -4.93
N THR A 37 4.43 -0.14 -4.70
CA THR A 37 4.67 -1.56 -4.41
C THR A 37 3.70 -2.42 -5.21
N TYR A 38 3.91 -3.74 -5.19
CA TYR A 38 3.01 -4.70 -5.83
C TYR A 38 2.58 -5.76 -4.83
N THR A 39 1.35 -6.24 -4.95
CA THR A 39 0.88 -7.35 -4.13
C THR A 39 1.59 -8.65 -4.48
N ASP A 40 1.90 -9.47 -3.48
CA ASP A 40 2.43 -10.82 -3.66
C ASP A 40 1.34 -11.82 -4.11
N SER A 41 1.70 -13.10 -4.31
CA SER A 41 0.73 -14.14 -4.72
C SER A 41 -0.41 -14.40 -3.72
N LEU A 42 -0.25 -13.93 -2.47
CA LEU A 42 -1.27 -13.97 -1.42
C LEU A 42 -2.02 -12.64 -1.29
N GLY A 43 -1.84 -11.73 -2.25
CA GLY A 43 -2.50 -10.43 -2.31
C GLY A 43 -1.94 -9.40 -1.35
N ARG A 44 -0.85 -9.68 -0.64
CA ARG A 44 -0.32 -8.82 0.44
C ARG A 44 0.53 -7.70 -0.14
N TYR A 45 0.37 -6.48 0.39
CA TYR A 45 1.26 -5.36 0.12
C TYR A 45 1.72 -4.72 1.44
N ALA A 46 2.88 -4.06 1.39
CA ALA A 46 3.39 -3.27 2.51
C ALA A 46 4.21 -2.08 2.01
N PHE A 47 4.07 -0.97 2.72
CA PHE A 47 4.94 0.19 2.70
C PHE A 47 5.48 0.39 4.11
N GLU A 48 6.80 0.46 4.22
CA GLU A 48 7.48 0.62 5.50
C GLU A 48 8.05 2.03 5.62
N ARG A 49 8.20 2.47 6.87
CA ARG A 49 8.88 3.73 7.20
C ARG A 49 8.24 4.98 6.58
N LEU A 50 6.91 5.00 6.50
CA LEU A 50 6.16 6.17 6.08
C LEU A 50 6.16 7.24 7.15
N THR A 51 6.29 8.50 6.76
CA THR A 51 6.03 9.62 7.67
C THR A 51 4.54 9.62 8.03
N PRO A 52 4.15 9.71 9.31
CA PRO A 52 2.74 9.80 9.66
C PRO A 52 2.05 10.97 8.96
N GLY A 53 0.91 10.70 8.34
CA GLY A 53 0.17 11.67 7.56
C GLY A 53 -1.06 11.04 6.91
N GLY A 54 -1.87 11.89 6.28
CA GLY A 54 -2.93 11.41 5.39
C GLY A 54 -2.33 11.01 4.04
N TYR A 55 -2.68 9.83 3.57
CA TYR A 55 -2.24 9.29 2.28
C TYR A 55 -3.45 8.92 1.45
N THR A 56 -3.39 9.21 0.16
CA THR A 56 -4.30 8.62 -0.83
C THR A 56 -3.63 7.39 -1.42
N ILE A 57 -4.29 6.25 -1.33
CA ILE A 57 -3.80 4.98 -1.85
C ILE A 57 -4.57 4.56 -3.09
N THR A 58 -3.84 4.24 -4.16
CA THR A 58 -4.42 3.80 -5.44
C THR A 58 -4.03 2.36 -5.72
N PHE A 59 -5.02 1.55 -6.08
CA PHE A 59 -4.87 0.16 -6.48
C PHE A 59 -5.22 0.02 -7.96
N ARG A 60 -4.31 -0.53 -8.76
CA ARG A 60 -4.50 -0.73 -10.19
C ARG A 60 -4.01 -2.11 -10.62
N LYS A 61 -4.85 -2.80 -11.38
CA LYS A 61 -4.51 -4.06 -12.06
C LYS A 61 -5.21 -4.09 -13.42
N GLU A 62 -4.59 -4.70 -14.42
CA GLU A 62 -5.21 -4.85 -15.73
C GLU A 62 -6.51 -5.66 -15.62
N ASN A 63 -7.55 -5.26 -16.35
CA ASN A 63 -8.90 -5.84 -16.31
C ASN A 63 -9.64 -5.67 -14.97
N TYR A 64 -9.13 -4.83 -14.06
CA TYR A 64 -9.82 -4.42 -12.83
C TYR A 64 -10.08 -2.91 -12.86
N GLU A 65 -11.17 -2.50 -12.20
CA GLU A 65 -11.39 -1.08 -11.92
C GLU A 65 -10.30 -0.52 -11.03
N THR A 66 -9.91 0.73 -11.28
CA THR A 66 -8.97 1.43 -10.41
C THR A 66 -9.69 1.90 -9.16
N VAL A 67 -9.18 1.50 -8.00
CA VAL A 67 -9.73 1.88 -6.70
C VAL A 67 -8.82 2.90 -6.03
N VAL A 68 -9.40 3.98 -5.53
CA VAL A 68 -8.71 5.02 -4.75
C VAL A 68 -9.33 5.09 -3.36
N LYS A 69 -8.49 5.13 -2.32
CA LYS A 69 -8.88 5.26 -0.92
C LYS A 69 -8.10 6.35 -0.20
#